data_AF-A0A947K1G1-F1
#
_entry.id   AF-A0A947K1G1-F1
#
_cell.length_a   1.000
_cell.length_b   1.000
_cell.length_c   1.000
_cell.angle_alpha   90.00
_cell.angle_beta   90.00
_cell.angle_gamma   90.00
#
_symmetry.space_group_name_H-M   'P 1'
#
loop_
_entity.id
_entity.type
_entity.pdbx_description
1 polymer ?
#
loop_
_entity_poly.entity_id
_entity_poly.type
_entity_poly.pdbx_seq_one_letter_code
_entity_poly.pdbx_strand_id
1 'polypeptide(L)'
;MELKILEDKKQKLEKEVEEYHRELNELIEEQATIKNVEDLAQSVIRYTEIENEISDRGLLLSLLSQDVEHFKSPYFKAQFGSYLDAAETCSPEIVNFITNVFHDAISTDFAGYKYADEFHTEYRQHIFPGKILAGRFQDLDPLVREMIDYIKSVDPKYDENLATHELYEAFKVALGMNINLEKLKKALEEGKIAFLTEEARKDLLAMVEEREKIRLYTAAKDQNVAMERAVKMLEQRESEI
;
A
#
# COMPACT_ATOMS: atom_id res chain seq x y z
N MET A 1 -25.76 -4.68 4.11
CA MET A 1 -25.31 -3.29 3.86
C MET A 1 -23.92 -3.29 3.23
N GLU A 2 -22.99 -4.11 3.73
CA GLU A 2 -21.62 -4.27 3.19
C GLU A 2 -21.55 -4.82 1.76
N LEU A 3 -22.39 -5.80 1.38
CA LEU A 3 -22.41 -6.37 0.01
C LEU A 3 -22.76 -5.35 -1.08
N LYS A 4 -23.65 -4.39 -0.79
CA LYS A 4 -24.02 -3.33 -1.74
C LYS A 4 -22.87 -2.34 -1.94
N ILE A 5 -22.19 -1.98 -0.86
CA ILE A 5 -21.01 -1.11 -0.89
C ILE A 5 -19.87 -1.77 -1.67
N LEU A 6 -19.67 -3.08 -1.50
CA LEU A 6 -18.69 -3.86 -2.25
C LEU A 6 -18.98 -3.86 -3.75
N GLU A 7 -20.24 -4.09 -4.12
CA GLU A 7 -20.69 -4.11 -5.51
C GLU A 7 -20.53 -2.74 -6.18
N ASP A 8 -20.94 -1.67 -5.49
CA ASP A 8 -20.75 -0.29 -5.97
C ASP A 8 -19.26 0.04 -6.19
N LYS A 9 -18.38 -0.47 -5.31
CA LYS A 9 -16.92 -0.30 -5.44
C LYS A 9 -16.34 -1.10 -6.61
N LYS A 10 -16.79 -2.32 -6.85
CA LYS A 10 -16.38 -3.11 -8.03
C LYS A 10 -16.73 -2.39 -9.32
N GLN A 11 -17.99 -1.96 -9.47
CA GLN A 11 -18.44 -1.23 -10.66
C GLN A 11 -17.64 0.04 -10.90
N LYS A 12 -17.28 0.74 -9.81
CA LYS A 12 -16.40 1.91 -9.89
C LYS A 12 -15.01 1.54 -10.42
N LEU A 13 -14.38 0.49 -9.88
CA LEU A 13 -13.05 0.04 -10.32
C LEU A 13 -13.07 -0.43 -11.78
N GLU A 14 -14.11 -1.15 -12.20
CA GLU A 14 -14.28 -1.58 -13.61
C GLU A 14 -14.34 -0.37 -14.54
N LYS A 15 -15.14 0.64 -14.19
CA LYS A 15 -15.25 1.88 -14.98
C LYS A 15 -13.92 2.63 -15.06
N GLU A 16 -13.17 2.71 -13.96
CA GLU A 16 -11.85 3.34 -13.93
C GLU A 16 -10.87 2.59 -14.84
N VAL A 17 -10.86 1.25 -14.82
CA VAL A 17 -10.04 0.43 -15.72
C VAL A 17 -10.38 0.68 -17.20
N GLU A 18 -11.67 0.76 -17.54
CA GLU A 18 -12.10 1.10 -18.90
C GLU A 18 -11.67 2.51 -19.33
N GLU A 19 -11.72 3.48 -18.42
CA GLU A 19 -11.24 4.85 -18.64
C GLU A 19 -9.73 4.88 -18.87
N TYR A 20 -8.94 4.18 -18.04
CA TYR A 20 -7.50 4.09 -18.19
C TYR A 20 -7.07 3.36 -19.46
N HIS A 21 -7.76 2.30 -19.85
CA HIS A 21 -7.49 1.64 -21.14
C HIS A 21 -7.73 2.58 -22.33
N ARG A 22 -8.73 3.46 -22.24
CA ARG A 22 -8.96 4.48 -23.27
C ARG A 22 -7.86 5.53 -23.28
N GLU A 23 -7.50 6.06 -22.12
CA GLU A 23 -6.38 7.01 -21.97
C GLU A 23 -5.07 6.42 -22.51
N LEU A 24 -4.81 5.14 -22.23
CA LEU A 24 -3.63 4.42 -22.71
C LEU A 24 -3.61 4.33 -24.24
N ASN A 25 -4.74 4.02 -24.88
CA ASN A 25 -4.84 3.96 -26.34
C ASN A 25 -4.64 5.36 -26.98
N GLU A 26 -5.28 6.38 -26.43
CA GLU A 26 -5.10 7.77 -26.88
C GLU A 26 -3.63 8.20 -26.77
N LEU A 27 -2.96 7.80 -25.68
CA LEU A 27 -1.58 8.13 -25.42
C LEU A 27 -0.61 7.36 -26.35
N ILE A 28 -0.90 6.12 -26.73
CA ILE A 28 -0.16 5.40 -27.77
C ILE A 28 -0.25 6.14 -29.11
N GLU A 29 -1.45 6.61 -29.49
CA GLU A 29 -1.65 7.38 -30.72
C GLU A 29 -0.90 8.71 -30.67
N GLU A 30 -0.96 9.41 -29.53
CA GLU A 30 -0.23 10.67 -29.32
C GLU A 30 1.27 10.46 -29.46
N GLN A 31 1.84 9.43 -28.81
CA GLN A 31 3.26 9.11 -28.86
C GLN A 31 3.76 8.95 -30.29
N ALA A 32 2.95 8.41 -31.21
CA ALA A 32 3.32 8.24 -32.62
C ALA A 32 3.59 9.59 -33.34
N THR A 33 3.00 10.68 -32.84
CA THR A 33 3.09 12.02 -33.45
C THR A 33 4.13 12.92 -32.78
N ILE A 34 4.49 12.65 -31.52
CA ILE A 34 5.48 13.44 -30.79
C ILE A 34 6.87 13.27 -31.43
N LYS A 35 7.56 14.39 -31.66
CA LYS A 35 8.89 14.45 -32.28
C LYS A 35 9.99 14.89 -31.32
N ASN A 36 9.63 15.54 -30.22
CA ASN A 36 10.58 15.97 -29.19
C ASN A 36 10.83 14.81 -28.22
N VAL A 37 12.10 14.53 -27.93
CA VAL A 37 12.51 13.45 -27.02
C VAL A 37 11.97 13.66 -25.61
N GLU A 38 11.98 14.88 -25.09
CA GLU A 38 11.54 15.19 -23.72
C GLU A 38 10.03 14.98 -23.57
N ASP A 39 9.25 15.50 -24.51
CA ASP A 39 7.80 15.33 -24.54
C ASP A 39 7.42 13.85 -24.70
N LEU A 40 8.15 13.11 -25.53
CA LEU A 40 7.93 11.68 -25.72
C LEU A 40 8.33 10.88 -24.47
N ALA A 41 9.40 11.26 -23.78
CA ALA A 41 9.81 10.64 -22.53
C ALA A 41 8.76 10.85 -21.43
N GLN A 42 8.22 12.06 -21.29
CA GLN A 42 7.10 12.32 -20.38
C GLN A 42 5.87 11.47 -20.71
N SER A 43 5.53 11.35 -22.00
CA SER A 43 4.45 10.47 -22.42
C SER A 43 4.72 9.00 -22.09
N VAL A 44 5.94 8.50 -22.26
CA VAL A 44 6.34 7.14 -21.88
C VAL A 44 6.20 6.90 -20.36
N ILE A 45 6.56 7.88 -19.53
CA ILE A 45 6.36 7.77 -18.07
C ILE A 45 4.87 7.70 -17.76
N ARG A 46 4.07 8.58 -18.35
CA ARG A 46 2.61 8.58 -18.17
C ARG A 46 1.97 7.26 -18.60
N TYR A 47 2.44 6.68 -19.71
CA TYR A 47 2.03 5.35 -20.16
C TYR A 47 2.25 4.29 -19.06
N THR A 48 3.46 4.24 -18.49
CA THR A 48 3.80 3.30 -17.43
C THR A 48 3.01 3.55 -16.14
N GLU A 49 2.75 4.81 -15.78
CA GLU A 49 1.86 5.14 -14.66
C GLU A 49 0.46 4.55 -14.88
N ILE A 50 -0.13 4.74 -16.06
CA ILE A 50 -1.47 4.22 -16.38
C ILE A 50 -1.49 2.68 -16.37
N GLU A 51 -0.44 2.02 -16.87
CA GLU A 51 -0.33 0.55 -16.78
C GLU A 51 -0.34 0.06 -15.32
N ASN A 52 0.35 0.76 -14.43
CA ASN A 52 0.35 0.45 -13.00
C ASN A 52 -1.04 0.67 -12.39
N GLU A 53 -1.72 1.78 -12.71
CA GLU A 53 -3.08 2.06 -12.25
C GLU A 53 -4.08 0.97 -12.70
N ILE A 54 -3.95 0.46 -13.93
CA ILE A 54 -4.75 -0.67 -14.44
C ILE A 54 -4.43 -1.94 -13.66
N SER A 55 -3.14 -2.24 -13.46
CA SER A 55 -2.69 -3.43 -12.74
C SER A 55 -3.23 -3.46 -11.30
N ASP A 56 -3.12 -2.35 -10.57
CA ASP A 56 -3.60 -2.24 -9.19
C ASP A 56 -5.11 -2.48 -9.10
N ARG A 57 -5.89 -1.85 -9.98
CA ARG A 57 -7.35 -2.06 -10.03
C ARG A 57 -7.71 -3.48 -10.44
N GLY A 58 -6.97 -4.07 -11.36
CA GLY A 58 -7.12 -5.48 -11.75
C GLY A 58 -6.89 -6.43 -10.57
N LEU A 59 -5.85 -6.17 -9.76
CA LEU A 59 -5.56 -6.94 -8.55
C LEU A 59 -6.72 -6.84 -7.54
N LEU A 60 -7.23 -5.63 -7.32
CA LEU A 60 -8.37 -5.41 -6.41
C LEU A 60 -9.66 -6.03 -6.95
N LEU A 61 -9.97 -5.89 -8.23
CA LEU A 61 -11.15 -6.51 -8.85
C LEU A 61 -11.11 -8.03 -8.70
N SER A 62 -9.93 -8.63 -8.90
CA SER A 62 -9.72 -10.06 -8.70
C SER A 62 -10.02 -10.46 -7.25
N LEU A 63 -9.49 -9.71 -6.28
CA LEU A 63 -9.72 -9.94 -4.85
C LEU A 63 -11.20 -9.80 -4.47
N LEU A 64 -11.83 -8.68 -4.83
CA LEU A 64 -13.21 -8.39 -4.43
C LEU A 64 -14.20 -9.38 -5.07
N SER A 65 -13.83 -9.99 -6.20
CA SER A 65 -14.61 -11.02 -6.90
C SER A 65 -14.50 -12.42 -6.28
N GLN A 66 -13.60 -12.63 -5.31
CA GLN A 66 -13.51 -13.88 -4.58
C GLN A 66 -14.64 -14.03 -3.55
N ASP A 67 -14.94 -15.27 -3.19
CA ASP A 67 -15.82 -15.59 -2.06
C ASP A 67 -15.21 -15.16 -0.72
N VAL A 68 -16.07 -14.89 0.28
CA VAL A 68 -15.65 -14.43 1.61
C VAL A 68 -14.67 -15.41 2.29
N GLU A 69 -14.76 -16.70 2.01
CA GLU A 69 -13.83 -17.71 2.55
C GLU A 69 -12.39 -17.56 2.00
N HIS A 70 -12.20 -16.91 0.85
CA HIS A 70 -10.88 -16.66 0.28
C HIS A 70 -10.03 -15.75 1.18
N PHE A 71 -10.68 -14.82 1.89
CA PHE A 71 -10.03 -13.89 2.82
C PHE A 71 -9.47 -14.57 4.08
N LYS A 72 -9.81 -15.85 4.31
CA LYS A 72 -9.23 -16.68 5.38
C LYS A 72 -8.07 -17.54 4.89
N SER A 73 -7.78 -17.53 3.59
CA SER A 73 -6.75 -18.41 3.03
C SER A 73 -5.33 -17.89 3.35
N PRO A 74 -4.34 -18.79 3.54
CA PRO A 74 -2.94 -18.39 3.69
C PRO A 74 -2.40 -17.59 2.50
N TYR A 75 -2.97 -17.82 1.31
CA TYR A 75 -2.63 -17.08 0.09
C TYR A 75 -3.00 -15.60 0.19
N PHE A 76 -4.20 -15.30 0.71
CA PHE A 76 -4.62 -13.93 0.95
C PHE A 76 -3.68 -13.22 1.93
N LYS A 77 -3.26 -13.90 3.02
CA LYS A 77 -2.28 -13.34 3.97
C LYS A 77 -0.94 -13.03 3.32
N ALA A 78 -0.44 -13.94 2.49
CA ALA A 78 0.83 -13.76 1.79
C ALA A 78 0.83 -12.59 0.80
N GLN A 79 -0.33 -12.25 0.21
CA GLN A 79 -0.48 -11.14 -0.75
C GLN A 79 -1.06 -9.87 -0.13
N PHE A 80 -1.33 -9.87 1.17
CA PHE A 80 -1.99 -8.77 1.86
C PHE A 80 -1.30 -7.43 1.64
N GLY A 81 0.04 -7.42 1.65
CA GLY A 81 0.80 -6.21 1.37
C GLY A 81 0.53 -5.64 -0.02
N SER A 82 0.53 -6.48 -1.06
CA SER A 82 0.24 -6.06 -2.44
C SER A 82 -1.20 -5.57 -2.59
N TYR A 83 -2.16 -6.17 -1.89
CA TYR A 83 -3.54 -5.68 -1.89
C TYR A 83 -3.68 -4.32 -1.21
N LEU A 84 -2.92 -4.07 -0.14
CA LEU A 84 -2.91 -2.77 0.53
C LEU A 84 -2.25 -1.69 -0.34
N ASP A 85 -1.13 -2.00 -0.99
CA ASP A 85 -0.46 -1.09 -1.92
C ASP A 85 -1.42 -0.68 -3.05
N ALA A 86 -2.07 -1.65 -3.70
CA ALA A 86 -3.06 -1.37 -4.74
C ALA A 86 -4.30 -0.62 -4.22
N ALA A 87 -4.72 -0.89 -2.98
CA ALA A 87 -5.85 -0.19 -2.38
C ALA A 87 -5.52 1.29 -2.08
N GLU A 88 -4.27 1.60 -1.73
CA GLU A 88 -3.82 2.96 -1.46
C GLU A 88 -3.88 3.84 -2.73
N THR A 89 -3.56 3.29 -3.89
CA THR A 89 -3.65 4.01 -5.18
C THR A 89 -5.11 4.26 -5.61
N CYS A 90 -6.05 3.48 -5.09
CA CYS A 90 -7.47 3.56 -5.47
C CYS A 90 -8.32 4.42 -4.52
N SER A 91 -8.45 4.04 -3.24
CA SER A 91 -9.19 4.85 -2.26
C SER A 91 -8.98 4.40 -0.80
N PRO A 92 -8.99 5.34 0.17
CA PRO A 92 -8.91 5.02 1.59
C PRO A 92 -10.02 4.06 2.08
N GLU A 93 -11.21 4.07 1.45
CA GLU A 93 -12.28 3.16 1.86
C GLU A 93 -12.00 1.70 1.49
N ILE A 94 -11.30 1.44 0.38
CA ILE A 94 -10.91 0.08 0.00
C ILE A 94 -9.83 -0.44 0.95
N VAL A 95 -8.84 0.41 1.29
CA VAL A 95 -7.82 0.06 2.29
C VAL A 95 -8.48 -0.31 3.62
N ASN A 96 -9.50 0.46 4.04
CA ASN A 96 -10.26 0.18 5.25
C ASN A 96 -11.00 -1.14 5.20
N PHE A 97 -11.69 -1.41 4.10
CA PHE A 97 -12.43 -2.66 3.91
C PHE A 97 -11.47 -3.86 4.03
N ILE A 98 -10.40 -3.86 3.25
CA ILE A 98 -9.41 -4.97 3.22
C ILE A 98 -8.77 -5.17 4.59
N THR A 99 -8.37 -4.08 5.26
CA THR A 99 -7.74 -4.16 6.58
C THR A 99 -8.70 -4.70 7.65
N ASN A 100 -9.98 -4.30 7.62
CA ASN A 100 -10.95 -4.78 8.60
C ASN A 100 -11.31 -6.25 8.36
N VAL A 101 -11.53 -6.65 7.11
CA VAL A 101 -11.82 -8.07 6.78
C VAL A 101 -10.67 -8.98 7.23
N PHE A 102 -9.42 -8.53 7.04
CA PHE A 102 -8.25 -9.28 7.49
C PHE A 102 -8.13 -9.30 9.02
N HIS A 103 -8.41 -8.19 9.71
CA HIS A 103 -8.43 -8.14 11.18
C HIS A 103 -9.49 -9.08 11.78
N ASP A 104 -10.69 -9.15 11.19
CA ASP A 104 -11.73 -10.09 11.60
C ASP A 104 -11.33 -11.56 11.37
N ALA A 105 -10.64 -11.84 10.25
CA ALA A 105 -10.13 -13.17 9.93
C ALA A 105 -9.09 -13.64 10.96
N ILE A 106 -8.12 -12.79 11.31
CA ILE A 106 -7.14 -13.09 12.38
C ILE A 106 -7.85 -13.29 13.71
N SER A 107 -8.73 -12.38 14.10
CA SER A 107 -9.43 -12.48 15.39
C SER A 107 -10.17 -13.81 15.54
N THR A 108 -10.68 -14.37 14.42
CA THR A 108 -11.28 -15.70 14.36
C THR A 108 -10.24 -16.83 14.42
N ASP A 109 -9.13 -16.72 13.68
CA ASP A 109 -8.04 -17.72 13.69
C ASP A 109 -7.42 -17.93 15.08
N PHE A 110 -7.38 -16.88 15.88
CA PHE A 110 -6.81 -16.90 17.23
C PHE A 110 -7.83 -17.16 18.35
N ALA A 111 -9.12 -17.28 18.00
CA ALA A 111 -10.17 -17.56 18.96
C ALA A 111 -9.99 -18.96 19.57
N GLY A 112 -9.60 -19.01 20.85
CA GLY A 112 -9.42 -20.25 21.61
C GLY A 112 -8.00 -20.85 21.56
N TYR A 113 -7.05 -20.20 20.90
CA TYR A 113 -5.64 -20.61 20.87
C TYR A 113 -4.78 -19.77 21.83
N LYS A 114 -3.61 -20.30 22.21
CA LYS A 114 -2.65 -19.69 23.16
C LYS A 114 -1.32 -19.37 22.47
N TYR A 115 -1.37 -18.63 21.37
CA TYR A 115 -0.23 -18.40 20.47
C TYR A 115 0.13 -16.91 20.46
N ALA A 116 0.80 -16.45 21.53
CA ALA A 116 1.13 -15.03 21.69
C ALA A 116 2.12 -14.52 20.62
N ASP A 117 3.12 -15.33 20.24
CA ASP A 117 4.16 -14.94 19.27
C ASP A 117 3.60 -14.79 17.85
N GLU A 118 2.71 -15.70 17.47
CA GLU A 118 2.01 -15.65 16.19
C GLU A 118 1.05 -14.45 16.13
N PHE A 119 0.37 -14.15 17.25
CA PHE A 119 -0.51 -12.98 17.35
C PHE A 119 0.28 -11.66 17.21
N HIS A 120 1.43 -11.56 17.88
CA HIS A 120 2.38 -10.44 17.70
C HIS A 120 2.80 -10.29 16.24
N THR A 121 3.19 -11.40 15.61
CA THR A 121 3.69 -11.40 14.23
C THR A 121 2.63 -10.88 13.26
N GLU A 122 1.39 -11.32 13.41
CA GLU A 122 0.27 -10.88 12.56
C GLU A 122 -0.02 -9.38 12.73
N TYR A 123 0.04 -8.86 13.97
CA TYR A 123 -0.12 -7.43 14.22
C TYR A 123 1.02 -6.59 13.62
N ARG A 124 2.26 -7.03 13.80
CA ARG A 124 3.46 -6.35 13.27
C ARG A 124 3.51 -6.35 11.75
N GLN A 125 3.22 -7.49 11.11
CA GLN A 125 3.43 -7.67 9.67
C GLN A 125 2.25 -7.23 8.82
N HIS A 126 1.04 -7.18 9.39
CA HIS A 126 -0.16 -7.00 8.59
C HIS A 126 -1.11 -5.95 9.18
N ILE A 127 -1.54 -6.07 10.44
CA ILE A 127 -2.57 -5.17 11.01
C ILE A 127 -2.07 -3.72 11.11
N PHE A 128 -0.97 -3.48 11.83
CA PHE A 128 -0.45 -2.13 11.98
C PHE A 128 0.02 -1.54 10.64
N PRO A 129 0.81 -2.23 9.79
CA PRO A 129 1.20 -1.69 8.49
C PRO A 129 -0.01 -1.30 7.62
N GLY A 130 -1.08 -2.10 7.59
CA GLY A 130 -2.29 -1.77 6.84
C GLY A 130 -2.97 -0.48 7.31
N LYS A 131 -3.04 -0.25 8.62
CA LYS A 131 -3.57 1.01 9.17
C LYS A 131 -2.65 2.20 8.92
N ILE A 132 -1.33 1.97 8.93
CA ILE A 132 -0.32 2.98 8.63
C ILE A 132 -0.41 3.41 7.15
N LEU A 133 -0.55 2.46 6.21
CA LEU A 133 -0.76 2.73 4.77
C LEU A 133 -2.09 3.44 4.50
N ALA A 134 -3.16 3.04 5.18
CA ALA A 134 -4.43 3.79 5.15
C ALA A 134 -4.29 5.23 5.70
N GLY A 135 -3.18 5.52 6.38
CA GLY A 135 -2.92 6.71 7.17
C GLY A 135 -3.99 6.96 8.23
N ARG A 136 -4.42 5.88 8.89
CA ARG A 136 -5.36 5.88 10.02
C ARG A 136 -4.62 5.76 11.34
N PHE A 137 -3.72 6.71 11.57
CA PHE A 137 -2.85 6.72 12.75
C PHE A 137 -3.64 6.77 14.06
N GLN A 138 -4.84 7.36 14.06
CA GLN A 138 -5.71 7.41 15.23
C GLN A 138 -6.25 6.05 15.67
N ASP A 139 -6.22 5.04 14.79
CA ASP A 139 -6.68 3.69 15.09
C ASP A 139 -5.56 2.80 15.65
N LEU A 140 -4.30 3.25 15.61
CA LEU A 140 -3.15 2.46 16.06
C LEU A 140 -3.16 2.24 17.57
N ASP A 141 -3.37 3.29 18.37
CA ASP A 141 -3.36 3.16 19.83
C ASP A 141 -4.44 2.20 20.36
N PRO A 142 -5.70 2.21 19.87
CA PRO A 142 -6.68 1.18 20.19
C PRO A 142 -6.24 -0.24 19.83
N LEU A 143 -5.63 -0.44 18.66
CA LEU A 143 -5.18 -1.77 18.21
C LEU A 143 -4.01 -2.29 19.05
N VAL A 144 -3.10 -1.40 19.46
CA VAL A 144 -2.02 -1.77 20.39
C VAL A 144 -2.59 -2.25 21.73
N ARG A 145 -3.65 -1.59 22.24
CA ARG A 145 -4.33 -2.03 23.47
C ARG A 145 -5.01 -3.38 23.31
N GLU A 146 -5.71 -3.59 22.19
CA GLU A 146 -6.32 -4.88 21.87
C GLU A 146 -5.27 -5.99 21.86
N MET A 147 -4.11 -5.72 21.25
CA MET A 147 -3.00 -6.66 21.22
C MET A 147 -2.47 -6.99 22.62
N ILE A 148 -2.22 -5.96 23.43
CA ILE A 148 -1.79 -6.11 24.83
C ILE A 148 -2.79 -6.97 25.62
N ASP A 149 -4.09 -6.68 25.52
CA ASP A 149 -5.13 -7.36 26.26
C ASP A 149 -5.21 -8.85 25.89
N TYR A 150 -5.10 -9.17 24.59
CA TYR A 150 -5.05 -10.55 24.13
C TYR A 150 -3.82 -11.27 24.69
N ILE A 151 -2.62 -10.70 24.52
CA ILE A 151 -1.37 -11.35 24.94
C ILE A 151 -1.39 -11.58 26.46
N LYS A 152 -1.84 -10.59 27.25
CA LYS A 152 -1.95 -10.75 28.71
C LYS A 152 -2.91 -11.85 29.14
N SER A 153 -3.93 -12.14 28.34
CA SER A 153 -4.84 -13.26 28.62
C SER A 153 -4.17 -14.63 28.47
N VAL A 154 -3.10 -14.70 27.67
CA VAL A 154 -2.35 -15.92 27.37
C VAL A 154 -1.05 -16.01 28.20
N ASP A 155 -0.31 -14.89 28.29
CA ASP A 155 0.87 -14.69 29.10
C ASP A 155 0.68 -13.50 30.08
N PRO A 156 0.27 -13.76 31.33
CA PRO A 156 0.08 -12.72 32.33
C PRO A 156 1.34 -11.92 32.70
N LYS A 157 2.54 -12.39 32.33
CA LYS A 157 3.81 -11.71 32.62
C LYS A 157 4.29 -10.80 31.48
N TYR A 158 3.51 -10.68 30.41
CA TYR A 158 3.85 -9.85 29.26
C TYR A 158 4.19 -8.41 29.66
N ASP A 159 5.33 -7.93 29.14
CA ASP A 159 5.80 -6.55 29.31
C ASP A 159 5.17 -5.67 28.22
N GLU A 160 4.24 -4.79 28.62
CA GLU A 160 3.57 -3.87 27.71
C GLU A 160 4.53 -2.94 26.97
N ASN A 161 5.75 -2.72 27.49
CA ASN A 161 6.75 -1.90 26.79
C ASN A 161 7.16 -2.51 25.44
N LEU A 162 7.05 -3.83 25.27
CA LEU A 162 7.28 -4.52 23.99
C LEU A 162 6.29 -4.09 22.91
N ALA A 163 5.10 -3.62 23.28
CA ALA A 163 4.10 -3.16 22.32
C ALA A 163 4.59 -1.94 21.51
N THR A 164 5.45 -1.11 22.12
CA THR A 164 6.11 0.00 21.44
C THR A 164 7.08 -0.50 20.37
N HIS A 165 7.82 -1.58 20.66
CA HIS A 165 8.75 -2.19 19.73
C HIS A 165 8.04 -2.80 18.53
N GLU A 166 6.96 -3.56 18.76
CA GLU A 166 6.15 -4.14 17.67
C GLU A 166 5.54 -3.07 16.76
N LEU A 167 5.04 -1.97 17.35
CA LEU A 167 4.54 -0.85 16.59
C LEU A 167 5.65 -0.18 15.76
N TYR A 168 6.83 0.03 16.35
CA TYR A 168 7.99 0.58 15.64
C TYR A 168 8.42 -0.31 14.46
N GLU A 169 8.51 -1.63 14.66
CA GLU A 169 8.85 -2.56 13.58
C GLU A 169 7.77 -2.58 12.49
N ALA A 170 6.50 -2.43 12.84
CA ALA A 170 5.43 -2.29 11.86
C ALA A 170 5.56 -1.03 10.99
N PHE A 171 6.01 0.10 11.57
CA PHE A 171 6.33 1.29 10.78
C PHE A 171 7.46 1.03 9.78
N LYS A 172 8.48 0.26 10.17
CA LYS A 172 9.56 -0.13 9.26
C LYS A 172 9.08 -1.02 8.12
N VAL A 173 8.17 -1.95 8.40
CA VAL A 173 7.49 -2.74 7.34
C VAL A 173 6.74 -1.80 6.40
N ALA A 174 5.92 -0.90 6.92
CA ALA A 174 5.15 0.05 6.11
C ALA A 174 6.02 1.00 5.27
N LEU A 175 7.19 1.42 5.77
CA LEU A 175 8.15 2.23 5.01
C LEU A 175 8.76 1.50 3.80
N GLY A 176 8.79 0.17 3.84
CA GLY A 176 9.17 -0.67 2.70
C GLY A 176 8.11 -0.76 1.61
N MET A 177 6.87 -0.37 1.91
CA MET A 177 5.70 -0.46 1.03
C MET A 177 5.46 0.86 0.27
N ASN A 178 4.40 0.93 -0.55
CA ASN A 178 4.11 2.11 -1.38
C ASN A 178 3.34 3.20 -0.59
N ILE A 179 3.88 3.60 0.56
CA ILE A 179 3.22 4.54 1.47
C ILE A 179 3.30 6.00 1.02
N ASN A 180 2.24 6.76 1.30
CA ASN A 180 2.27 8.21 1.30
C ASN A 180 3.19 8.77 2.41
N LEU A 181 4.46 9.00 2.04
CA LEU A 181 5.52 9.50 2.93
C LEU A 181 5.19 10.85 3.57
N GLU A 182 4.52 11.76 2.84
CA GLU A 182 4.15 13.08 3.37
C GLU A 182 3.15 12.96 4.52
N LYS A 183 2.12 12.13 4.32
CA LYS A 183 1.10 11.87 5.34
C LYS A 183 1.71 11.19 6.57
N LEU A 184 2.62 10.25 6.37
CA LEU A 184 3.35 9.58 7.44
C LEU A 184 4.24 10.55 8.22
N LYS A 185 5.05 11.35 7.52
CA LYS A 185 5.93 12.35 8.12
C LYS A 185 5.16 13.29 9.04
N LYS A 186 4.07 13.85 8.52
CA LYS A 186 3.18 14.74 9.28
C LYS A 186 2.62 14.05 10.53
N ALA A 187 2.17 12.80 10.42
CA ALA A 187 1.63 12.07 11.57
C ALA A 187 2.67 11.81 12.68
N LEU A 188 3.91 11.52 12.28
CA LEU A 188 5.04 11.35 13.20
C LEU A 188 5.42 12.67 13.88
N GLU A 189 5.51 13.76 13.12
CA GLU A 189 5.81 15.12 13.63
C GLU A 189 4.74 15.65 14.59
N GLU A 190 3.46 15.42 14.28
CA GLU A 190 2.33 15.88 15.10
C GLU A 190 2.16 15.08 16.40
N GLY A 191 2.96 14.04 16.62
CA GLY A 191 2.97 13.33 17.89
C GLY A 191 1.73 12.44 18.12
N LYS A 192 0.94 12.14 17.10
CA LYS A 192 -0.42 11.59 17.23
C LYS A 192 -0.55 10.14 17.72
N ILE A 193 0.56 9.39 17.84
CA ILE A 193 0.57 7.97 18.18
C ILE A 193 1.19 7.80 19.57
N ALA A 194 0.41 7.57 20.63
CA ALA A 194 0.92 7.62 22.01
C ALA A 194 1.94 6.53 22.32
N PHE A 195 1.80 5.35 21.70
CA PHE A 195 2.69 4.20 21.94
C PHE A 195 4.09 4.34 21.33
N LEU A 196 4.39 5.37 20.53
CA LEU A 196 5.75 5.61 20.05
C LEU A 196 6.55 6.50 21.00
N THR A 197 7.74 6.05 21.41
CA THR A 197 8.68 6.89 22.16
C THR A 197 9.20 8.05 21.29
N GLU A 198 9.73 9.09 21.94
CA GLU A 198 10.35 10.22 21.23
C GLU A 198 11.55 9.76 20.37
N GLU A 199 12.35 8.82 20.89
CA GLU A 199 13.49 8.24 20.17
C GLU A 199 13.03 7.46 18.94
N ALA A 200 12.02 6.59 19.08
CA ALA A 200 11.46 5.84 17.96
C ALA A 200 10.88 6.78 16.89
N ARG A 201 10.22 7.87 17.28
CA ARG A 201 9.73 8.87 16.31
C ARG A 201 10.85 9.55 15.54
N LYS A 202 11.92 9.95 16.21
CA LYS A 202 13.07 10.60 15.56
C LYS A 202 13.73 9.67 14.55
N ASP A 203 13.90 8.41 14.91
CA ASP A 203 14.47 7.40 14.03
C ASP A 203 13.58 7.12 12.82
N LEU A 204 12.26 6.94 13.04
CA LEU A 204 11.30 6.77 11.94
C LEU A 204 11.25 7.98 11.01
N LEU A 205 11.35 9.21 11.54
CA LEU A 205 11.43 10.42 10.72
C LEU A 205 12.70 10.44 9.85
N ALA A 206 13.84 10.03 10.39
CA ALA A 206 15.08 9.91 9.62
C ALA A 206 14.94 8.88 8.49
N MET A 207 14.28 7.74 8.76
CA MET A 207 13.99 6.74 7.72
C MET A 207 13.03 7.25 6.65
N VAL A 208 12.01 8.04 7.03
CA VAL A 208 11.11 8.70 6.06
C VAL A 208 11.91 9.63 5.14
N GLU A 209 12.80 10.46 5.68
CA GLU A 209 13.63 11.37 4.88
C GLU A 209 14.61 10.62 3.95
N GLU A 210 15.17 9.50 4.41
CA GLU A 210 15.98 8.63 3.57
C GLU A 210 15.14 8.06 2.42
N ARG A 211 13.93 7.57 2.73
CA ARG A 211 13.01 7.02 1.72
C ARG A 211 12.58 8.07 0.70
N GLU A 212 12.35 9.32 1.13
CA GLU A 212 12.07 10.45 0.23
C GLU A 212 13.22 10.68 -0.77
N LYS A 213 14.48 10.63 -0.30
CA LYS A 213 15.67 10.75 -1.16
C LYS A 213 15.78 9.59 -2.14
N ILE A 214 15.54 8.36 -1.69
CA ILE A 214 15.50 7.19 -2.56
C ILE A 214 14.44 7.36 -3.64
N ARG A 215 13.24 7.85 -3.28
CA ARG A 215 12.15 8.08 -4.25
C ARG A 215 12.55 9.10 -5.32
N LEU A 216 13.19 10.20 -4.93
CA LEU A 216 13.69 11.22 -5.88
C LEU A 216 14.75 10.65 -6.82
N TYR A 217 15.66 9.83 -6.29
CA TYR A 217 16.68 9.16 -7.09
C TYR A 217 16.05 8.18 -8.10
N THR A 218 15.07 7.38 -7.67
CA THR A 218 14.35 6.46 -8.54
C THR A 218 13.59 7.21 -9.64
N ALA A 219 12.89 8.29 -9.31
CA ALA A 219 12.19 9.11 -10.32
C ALA A 219 13.16 9.68 -11.38
N ALA A 220 14.34 10.16 -10.97
CA ALA A 220 15.36 10.63 -11.90
C ALA A 220 15.90 9.49 -12.78
N LYS A 221 16.05 8.29 -12.23
CA LYS A 221 16.45 7.10 -12.99
C LYS A 221 15.38 6.71 -14.01
N ASP A 222 14.11 6.71 -13.62
CA ASP A 222 12.99 6.36 -14.50
C ASP A 222 12.85 7.38 -15.64
N GLN A 223 13.07 8.66 -15.35
CA GLN A 223 13.15 9.70 -16.39
C GLN A 223 14.26 9.42 -17.40
N ASN A 224 15.45 9.01 -16.96
CA ASN A 224 16.55 8.67 -17.87
C ASN A 224 16.20 7.45 -18.74
N VAL A 225 15.60 6.42 -18.16
CA VAL A 225 15.15 5.23 -18.90
C VAL A 225 14.07 5.60 -19.93
N ALA A 226 13.14 6.49 -19.56
CA ALA A 226 12.10 6.97 -20.46
C ALA A 226 12.69 7.79 -21.62
N MET A 227 13.69 8.63 -21.36
CA MET A 227 14.42 9.36 -22.41
C MET A 227 15.15 8.43 -23.37
N GLU A 228 15.86 7.41 -22.86
CA GLU A 228 16.51 6.41 -23.71
C GLU A 228 15.50 5.66 -24.59
N ARG A 229 14.32 5.34 -24.04
CA ARG A 229 13.24 4.70 -24.80
C ARG A 229 12.68 5.65 -25.86
N ALA A 230 12.46 6.92 -25.52
CA ALA A 230 11.99 7.94 -26.46
C ALA A 230 12.95 8.13 -27.64
N VAL A 231 14.27 8.19 -27.41
CA VAL A 231 15.29 8.26 -28.47
C VAL A 231 15.17 7.05 -29.40
N LYS A 232 15.14 5.82 -28.85
CA LYS A 232 15.02 4.60 -29.67
C LYS A 232 13.74 4.57 -30.51
N MET A 233 12.62 5.04 -29.95
CA MET A 233 11.35 5.13 -30.69
C MET A 233 11.42 6.10 -31.86
N LEU A 234 12.10 7.24 -31.70
CA LEU A 234 12.30 8.21 -32.78
C LEU A 234 13.28 7.68 -33.85
N GLU A 235 14.39 7.08 -33.45
CA GLU A 235 15.35 6.45 -34.36
C GLU A 235 14.70 5.33 -35.21
N GLN A 236 13.84 4.50 -34.59
CA GLN A 236 13.09 3.47 -35.31
C GLN A 236 12.19 4.06 -36.38
N ARG A 237 11.46 5.13 -36.06
CA ARG A 237 10.58 5.83 -37.02
C ARG A 237 11.38 6.42 -38.20
N GLU A 238 12.55 6.97 -37.93
CA GLU A 238 13.43 7.49 -39.00
C GLU A 238 13.94 6.37 -39.91
N SER A 239 14.19 5.18 -39.37
CA SER A 239 14.65 4.03 -40.15
C SER A 239 13.57 3.36 -41.00
N GLU A 240 12.30 3.62 -40.71
CA GLU A 240 11.12 3.09 -41.42
C GLU A 240 10.60 4.02 -42.54
N ILE A 241 11.22 5.20 -42.72
CA ILE A 241 10.92 6.20 -43.76
C ILE A 241 11.95 6.11 -44.89
#